data_AF-A0A8B8AJM6-F1
#
_entry.id   AF-A0A8B8AJM6-F1
#
_cell.length_a   1.000
_cell.length_b   1.000
_cell.length_c   1.000
_cell.angle_alpha   90.00
_cell.angle_beta   90.00
_cell.angle_gamma   90.00
#
_symmetry.space_group_name_H-M   'P 1'
#
loop_
_entity.id
_entity.type
_entity.pdbx_description
1 polymer ?
#
loop_
_entity_poly.entity_id
_entity_poly.type
_entity_poly.pdbx_seq_one_letter_code
_entity_poly.pdbx_strand_id
1 'polypeptide(L)'
;MHLFGVRLDGLAMQMNYMIDEDEKIGPDGSLAHGPNSVISMIHHAFQTYGLGELDCSLHADNCGVQNKNRYVLGYLCWRVLVGLHRNINFMLQIPGHTRCLVDAGFGQIKELYRRSDCDTRDDIARIIEQPSKSNKAVKFSEEEAWIWRDWKGYLSLRFKALKGIQQYQHFRFSSNAPGYVFVKRRADSEESRILLLLGHAPTSSLGDAPTHLVPGGLTEERQRYLYRFVRHLVRPCAQDQTCPAPEE
;
A
#
# COMPACT_ATOMS: atom_id res chain seq x y z
N MET A 1 7.14 -10.74 8.87
CA MET A 1 6.30 -10.37 7.71
C MET A 1 5.09 -9.47 8.03
N HIS A 2 4.84 -8.48 7.18
CA HIS A 2 3.65 -7.59 7.14
C HIS A 2 2.79 -7.91 5.90
N LEU A 3 1.47 -7.72 6.01
CA LEU A 3 0.53 -7.86 4.89
C LEU A 3 -0.19 -6.54 4.61
N PHE A 4 -0.27 -6.18 3.32
CA PHE A 4 -1.09 -5.09 2.82
C PHE A 4 -2.05 -5.60 1.75
N GLY A 5 -3.35 -5.29 1.88
CA GLY A 5 -4.40 -5.88 1.08
C GLY A 5 -5.00 -4.87 0.11
N VAL A 6 -5.05 -5.22 -1.18
CA VAL A 6 -5.78 -4.47 -2.21
C VAL A 6 -6.78 -5.40 -2.86
N ARG A 7 -8.06 -5.08 -2.75
CA ARG A 7 -9.14 -5.87 -3.36
C ARG A 7 -9.65 -5.20 -4.63
N LEU A 8 -9.73 -5.99 -5.70
CA LEU A 8 -10.34 -5.62 -6.97
C LEU A 8 -11.69 -6.33 -7.07
N ASP A 9 -12.77 -5.59 -6.85
CA ASP A 9 -14.11 -6.18 -6.84
C ASP A 9 -14.54 -6.72 -8.21
N GLY A 10 -14.08 -6.11 -9.31
CA GLY A 10 -14.34 -6.61 -10.66
C GLY A 10 -13.73 -7.99 -10.95
N LEU A 11 -12.71 -8.40 -10.18
CA LEU A 11 -12.08 -9.73 -10.26
C LEU A 11 -12.46 -10.62 -9.08
N ALA A 12 -13.25 -10.10 -8.12
CA ALA A 12 -13.52 -10.72 -6.83
C ALA A 12 -12.25 -11.24 -6.12
N MET A 13 -11.12 -10.54 -6.30
CA MET A 13 -9.80 -10.98 -5.86
C MET A 13 -9.11 -9.93 -4.98
N GLN A 14 -8.52 -10.39 -3.88
CA GLN A 14 -7.71 -9.62 -2.96
C GLN A 14 -6.24 -10.01 -3.14
N MET A 15 -5.46 -9.03 -3.55
CA MET A 15 -4.01 -9.10 -3.63
C MET A 15 -3.46 -8.80 -2.23
N ASN A 16 -2.71 -9.74 -1.67
CA ASN A 16 -2.09 -9.62 -0.36
C ASN A 16 -0.58 -9.46 -0.55
N TYR A 17 -0.12 -8.22 -0.48
CA TYR A 17 1.29 -7.84 -0.56
C TYR A 17 2.01 -8.31 0.69
N MET A 18 2.94 -9.23 0.49
CA MET A 18 3.75 -9.86 1.53
C MET A 18 5.09 -9.13 1.60
N ILE A 19 5.34 -8.50 2.74
CA ILE A 19 6.52 -7.65 2.92
C ILE A 19 7.28 -8.14 4.14
N ASP A 20 8.43 -8.75 3.93
CA ASP A 20 9.26 -9.18 5.04
C ASP A 20 10.14 -8.05 5.60
N GLU A 21 10.88 -8.32 6.67
CA GLU A 21 11.60 -7.29 7.41
C GLU A 21 12.73 -6.63 6.60
N ASP A 22 13.46 -7.43 5.83
CA ASP A 22 14.51 -7.03 4.89
C ASP A 22 13.98 -6.27 3.66
N GLU A 23 12.72 -6.49 3.31
CA GLU A 23 12.11 -6.00 2.07
C GLU A 23 11.52 -4.60 2.20
N LYS A 24 11.50 -4.05 3.40
CA LYS A 24 10.89 -2.76 3.71
C LYS A 24 11.82 -1.61 3.35
N ILE A 25 11.23 -0.43 3.18
CA ILE A 25 11.98 0.83 3.07
C ILE A 25 12.66 1.12 4.41
N GLY A 26 13.95 1.44 4.37
CA GLY A 26 14.76 1.74 5.55
C GLY A 26 15.20 0.50 6.33
N PRO A 27 16.32 0.57 7.07
CA PRO A 27 16.87 -0.58 7.79
C PRO A 27 15.87 -1.10 8.82
N ASP A 28 15.84 -2.44 8.97
CA ASP A 28 14.96 -3.20 9.88
C ASP A 28 13.47 -2.81 9.78
N GLY A 29 13.06 -2.30 8.61
CA GLY A 29 11.69 -1.88 8.38
C GLY A 29 11.25 -0.60 9.07
N SER A 30 12.17 0.27 9.45
CA SER A 30 11.90 1.55 10.11
C SER A 30 10.90 2.47 9.37
N LEU A 31 10.72 2.31 8.05
CA LEU A 31 9.78 3.10 7.24
C LEU A 31 8.67 2.26 6.58
N ALA A 32 8.38 1.07 7.11
CA ALA A 32 7.45 0.10 6.53
C ALA A 32 6.02 0.61 6.27
N HIS A 33 5.52 1.51 7.12
CA HIS A 33 4.11 1.91 7.15
C HIS A 33 3.86 3.34 6.64
N GLY A 34 4.84 3.92 5.95
CA GLY A 34 4.75 5.27 5.42
C GLY A 34 3.95 5.39 4.11
N PRO A 35 3.67 6.63 3.67
CA PRO A 35 3.00 6.90 2.40
C PRO A 35 3.75 6.33 1.19
N ASN A 36 5.09 6.28 1.23
CA ASN A 36 5.88 5.67 0.15
C ASN A 36 5.51 4.21 -0.06
N SER A 37 5.36 3.45 1.03
CA SER A 37 5.02 2.05 0.96
C SER A 37 3.62 1.85 0.38
N VAL A 38 2.63 2.52 0.97
CA VAL A 38 1.22 2.44 0.55
C VAL A 38 1.05 2.81 -0.91
N ILE A 39 1.61 3.95 -1.33
CA ILE A 39 1.45 4.44 -2.70
C ILE A 39 2.18 3.53 -3.69
N SER A 40 3.36 2.98 -3.35
CA SER A 40 4.07 2.06 -4.25
C SER A 40 3.26 0.79 -4.52
N MET A 41 2.65 0.20 -3.48
CA MET A 41 1.81 -0.99 -3.63
C MET A 41 0.51 -0.71 -4.38
N ILE A 42 -0.17 0.41 -4.07
CA ILE A 42 -1.38 0.82 -4.81
C ILE A 42 -1.05 1.12 -6.28
N HIS A 43 0.08 1.76 -6.55
CA HIS A 43 0.53 2.06 -7.91
C HIS A 43 0.79 0.79 -8.71
N HIS A 44 1.51 -0.17 -8.11
CA HIS A 44 1.68 -1.48 -8.71
C HIS A 44 0.35 -2.19 -8.92
N ALA A 45 -0.57 -2.17 -7.95
CA ALA A 45 -1.88 -2.79 -8.09
C ALA A 45 -2.65 -2.25 -9.31
N PHE A 46 -2.66 -0.93 -9.49
CA PHE A 46 -3.26 -0.30 -10.67
C PHE A 46 -2.56 -0.65 -11.98
N GLN A 47 -1.23 -0.75 -12.00
CA GLN A 47 -0.48 -1.03 -13.24
C GLN A 47 -0.57 -2.50 -13.66
N THR A 48 -0.51 -3.41 -12.69
CA THR A 48 -0.38 -4.85 -12.95
C THR A 48 -1.74 -5.54 -13.05
N TYR A 49 -2.71 -5.10 -12.25
CA TYR A 49 -4.01 -5.77 -12.13
C TYR A 49 -5.19 -4.89 -12.58
N GLY A 50 -4.94 -3.61 -12.90
CA GLY A 50 -5.96 -2.73 -13.46
C GLY A 50 -6.47 -3.27 -14.80
N LEU A 51 -7.74 -3.00 -15.10
CA LEU A 51 -8.41 -3.42 -16.32
C LEU A 51 -8.43 -2.30 -17.38
N GLY A 52 -7.59 -1.28 -17.20
CA GLY A 52 -7.58 -0.07 -18.02
C GLY A 52 -8.71 0.91 -17.67
N GLU A 53 -9.25 0.82 -16.46
CA GLU A 53 -10.31 1.70 -16.00
C GLU A 53 -9.85 3.16 -15.93
N LEU A 54 -10.64 4.05 -16.52
CA LEU A 54 -10.42 5.50 -16.43
C LEU A 54 -11.25 6.12 -15.30
N ASP A 55 -12.27 5.43 -14.82
CA ASP A 55 -13.12 5.86 -13.72
C ASP A 55 -13.04 4.82 -12.60
N CYS A 56 -12.47 5.22 -11.47
CA CYS A 56 -12.20 4.31 -10.35
C CYS A 56 -12.91 4.77 -9.06
N SER A 57 -13.39 3.81 -8.28
CA SER A 57 -13.89 4.02 -6.93
C SER A 57 -13.04 3.22 -5.94
N LEU A 58 -12.38 3.93 -5.04
CA LEU A 58 -11.50 3.40 -4.02
C LEU A 58 -12.15 3.51 -2.65
N HIS A 59 -12.15 2.39 -1.92
CA HIS A 59 -12.57 2.31 -0.53
C HIS A 59 -11.38 1.95 0.36
N ALA A 60 -11.19 2.68 1.45
CA ALA A 60 -10.13 2.38 2.41
C ALA A 60 -10.59 2.63 3.85
N ASP A 61 -9.90 2.03 4.81
CA ASP A 61 -10.06 2.35 6.21
C ASP A 61 -9.59 3.79 6.50
N ASN A 62 -10.14 4.39 7.55
CA ASN A 62 -9.84 5.77 7.94
C ASN A 62 -8.58 5.82 8.81
N CYS A 63 -7.45 5.37 8.26
CA CYS A 63 -6.14 5.39 8.91
C CYS A 63 -5.33 6.62 8.46
N GLY A 64 -5.06 7.55 9.38
CA GLY A 64 -4.33 8.80 9.08
C GLY A 64 -2.86 8.61 8.70
N VAL A 65 -2.24 7.51 9.13
CA VAL A 65 -0.84 7.21 8.78
C VAL A 65 -0.75 6.65 7.36
N GLN A 66 -1.62 5.67 7.03
CA GLN A 66 -1.51 4.90 5.78
C GLN A 66 -2.35 5.49 4.64
N ASN A 67 -3.67 5.60 4.82
CA ASN A 67 -4.60 5.83 3.71
C ASN A 67 -5.13 7.26 3.65
N LYS A 68 -5.39 7.90 4.80
CA LYS A 68 -5.88 9.29 4.90
C LYS A 68 -4.76 10.26 5.24
N ASN A 69 -3.81 10.39 4.31
CA ASN A 69 -2.75 11.38 4.42
C ASN A 69 -2.67 12.25 3.15
N ARG A 70 -1.95 13.38 3.25
CA ARG A 70 -1.80 14.34 2.16
C ARG A 70 -1.16 13.74 0.90
N TYR A 71 -0.32 12.71 1.05
CA TYR A 71 0.42 12.11 -0.05
C TYR A 71 -0.48 11.18 -0.86
N VAL A 72 -1.35 10.40 -0.22
CA VAL A 72 -2.35 9.60 -0.94
C VAL A 72 -3.28 10.51 -1.74
N LEU A 73 -3.79 11.61 -1.16
CA LEU A 73 -4.60 12.57 -1.93
C LEU A 73 -3.82 13.22 -3.08
N GLY A 74 -2.56 13.60 -2.84
CA GLY A 74 -1.68 14.12 -3.89
C GLY A 74 -1.44 13.12 -5.02
N TYR A 75 -1.26 11.85 -4.68
CA TYR A 75 -1.08 10.76 -5.64
C TYR A 75 -2.32 10.53 -6.51
N LEU A 76 -3.52 10.50 -5.92
CA LEU A 76 -4.75 10.34 -6.69
C LEU A 76 -5.00 11.54 -7.62
N CYS A 77 -4.71 12.76 -7.14
CA CYS A 77 -4.73 13.96 -7.98
C CYS A 77 -3.70 13.87 -9.12
N TRP A 78 -2.49 13.39 -8.82
CA TRP A 78 -1.43 13.17 -9.81
C TRP A 78 -1.84 12.16 -10.88
N ARG A 79 -2.44 11.01 -10.52
CA ARG A 79 -2.91 10.02 -11.50
C ARG A 79 -3.88 10.64 -12.52
N VAL A 80 -4.76 11.53 -12.06
CA VAL A 80 -5.68 12.27 -12.95
C VAL A 80 -4.93 13.28 -13.82
N LEU A 81 -3.98 14.01 -13.25
CA LEU A 81 -3.17 15.00 -13.98
C LEU A 81 -2.33 14.38 -15.09
N VAL A 82 -1.77 13.19 -14.88
CA VAL A 82 -0.98 12.47 -15.90
C VAL A 82 -1.82 11.63 -16.85
N GLY A 83 -3.16 11.72 -16.76
CA GLY A 83 -4.08 11.02 -17.66
C GLY A 83 -4.19 9.51 -17.43
N LEU A 84 -3.64 8.98 -16.33
CA LEU A 84 -3.80 7.56 -15.99
C LEU A 84 -5.24 7.24 -15.59
N HIS A 85 -6.00 8.23 -15.10
CA HIS A 85 -7.41 8.12 -14.77
C HIS A 85 -8.13 9.42 -15.17
N ARG A 86 -9.38 9.32 -15.57
CA ARG A 86 -10.28 10.46 -15.81
C ARG A 86 -10.96 10.91 -14.52
N ASN A 87 -11.51 9.98 -13.74
CA ASN A 87 -12.14 10.28 -12.47
C ASN A 87 -11.73 9.26 -11.39
N ILE A 88 -11.52 9.74 -10.17
CA ILE A 88 -11.27 8.89 -9.01
C ILE A 88 -12.17 9.36 -7.88
N ASN A 89 -13.00 8.46 -7.35
CA ASN A 89 -13.71 8.64 -6.08
C ASN A 89 -12.95 7.87 -4.99
N PHE A 90 -12.52 8.56 -3.95
CA PHE A 90 -11.85 7.96 -2.80
C PHE A 90 -12.70 8.16 -1.55
N MET A 91 -13.13 7.05 -0.95
CA MET A 91 -14.11 7.01 0.11
C MET A 91 -13.55 6.27 1.30
N LEU A 92 -13.65 6.88 2.47
CA LEU A 92 -13.11 6.33 3.70
C LEU A 92 -14.23 5.76 4.56
N GLN A 93 -13.94 4.64 5.20
CA GLN A 93 -14.86 4.04 6.17
C GLN A 93 -15.11 4.98 7.35
N ILE A 94 -16.33 4.94 7.87
CA ILE A 94 -16.67 5.67 9.10
C ILE A 94 -15.92 5.00 10.26
N PRO A 95 -15.23 5.78 11.13
CA PRO A 95 -14.60 5.24 12.33
C PRO A 95 -15.57 4.37 13.14
N GLY A 96 -15.12 3.19 13.56
CA GLY A 96 -15.95 2.22 14.30
C GLY A 96 -16.71 1.21 13.42
N HIS A 97 -16.75 1.40 12.09
CA HIS A 97 -17.36 0.47 11.14
C HIS A 97 -16.29 -0.21 10.25
N THR A 98 -15.43 -0.99 10.89
CA THR A 98 -14.25 -1.66 10.29
C THR A 98 -14.57 -3.03 9.70
N ARG A 99 -15.68 -3.15 8.96
CA ARG A 99 -15.99 -4.40 8.24
C ARG A 99 -16.02 -4.11 6.76
N CYS A 100 -14.92 -4.37 6.07
CA CYS A 100 -14.89 -4.46 4.61
C CYS A 100 -14.56 -5.88 4.13
N LEU A 101 -14.70 -6.07 2.82
CA LEU A 101 -14.31 -7.32 2.17
C LEU A 101 -12.81 -7.60 2.28
N VAL A 102 -11.97 -6.56 2.45
CA VAL A 102 -10.53 -6.72 2.71
C VAL A 102 -10.30 -7.37 4.08
N ASP A 103 -11.03 -6.90 5.10
CA ASP A 103 -10.98 -7.47 6.46
C ASP A 103 -11.49 -8.92 6.47
N ALA A 104 -12.49 -9.24 5.65
CA ALA A 104 -12.97 -10.60 5.48
C ALA A 104 -11.88 -11.53 4.90
N GLY A 105 -11.16 -11.06 3.87
CA GLY A 105 -10.02 -11.78 3.30
C GLY A 105 -8.92 -12.02 4.34
N PHE A 106 -8.55 -11.00 5.11
CA PHE A 106 -7.60 -11.16 6.23
C PHE A 106 -8.12 -12.08 7.34
N GLY A 107 -9.42 -12.07 7.61
CA GLY A 107 -10.05 -12.98 8.56
C GLY A 107 -9.84 -14.44 8.18
N GLN A 108 -10.05 -14.78 6.90
CA GLN A 108 -9.82 -16.13 6.37
C GLN A 108 -8.35 -16.53 6.47
N ILE A 109 -7.44 -15.64 6.07
CA ILE A 109 -5.99 -15.87 6.16
C ILE A 109 -5.58 -16.13 7.62
N LYS A 110 -6.05 -15.30 8.54
CA LYS A 110 -5.76 -15.40 9.98
C LYS A 110 -6.30 -16.68 10.60
N GLU A 111 -7.49 -17.13 10.18
CA GLU A 111 -8.07 -18.38 10.64
C GLU A 111 -7.19 -19.57 10.24
N LEU A 112 -6.78 -19.64 8.97
CA LEU A 112 -5.94 -20.74 8.49
C LEU A 112 -4.53 -20.67 9.08
N TYR A 113 -3.93 -19.48 9.17
CA TYR A 113 -2.62 -19.27 9.77
C TYR A 113 -2.53 -19.82 11.20
N ARG A 114 -3.57 -19.61 12.02
CA ARG A 114 -3.62 -20.12 13.41
C ARG A 114 -3.64 -21.65 13.52
N ARG A 115 -3.94 -22.35 12.43
CA ARG A 115 -4.08 -23.82 12.38
C ARG A 115 -3.02 -24.46 11.48
N SER A 116 -2.03 -23.69 11.02
CA SER A 116 -1.01 -24.14 10.09
C SER A 116 0.36 -23.90 10.70
N ASP A 117 1.27 -24.85 10.52
CA ASP A 117 2.67 -24.59 10.80
C ASP A 117 3.23 -23.67 9.71
N CYS A 118 4.03 -22.68 10.12
CA CYS A 118 4.49 -21.63 9.23
C CYS A 118 5.87 -21.16 9.66
N ASP A 119 6.90 -21.54 8.90
CA ASP A 119 8.28 -21.12 9.15
C ASP A 119 8.80 -20.17 8.08
N THR A 120 8.34 -20.33 6.85
CA THR A 120 8.89 -19.63 5.69
C THR A 120 7.91 -18.65 5.09
N ARG A 121 8.43 -17.71 4.28
CA ARG A 121 7.59 -16.83 3.46
C ARG A 121 6.69 -17.62 2.50
N ASP A 122 7.19 -18.72 1.96
CA ASP A 122 6.41 -19.58 1.06
C ASP A 122 5.26 -20.28 1.79
N ASP A 123 5.43 -20.65 3.06
CA ASP A 123 4.33 -21.16 3.88
C ASP A 123 3.22 -20.12 4.01
N ILE A 124 3.57 -18.85 4.23
CA ILE A 124 2.56 -17.79 4.33
C ILE A 124 1.87 -17.55 2.99
N ALA A 125 2.60 -17.60 1.87
CA ALA A 125 1.99 -17.49 0.55
C ALA A 125 0.97 -18.61 0.32
N ARG A 126 1.32 -19.85 0.66
CA ARG A 126 0.40 -20.99 0.59
C ARG A 126 -0.83 -20.78 1.47
N ILE A 127 -0.64 -20.31 2.71
CA ILE A 127 -1.74 -19.99 3.64
C ILE A 127 -2.64 -18.86 3.10
N ILE A 128 -2.09 -17.91 2.34
CA ILE A 128 -2.90 -16.84 1.74
C ILE A 128 -3.78 -17.38 0.62
N GLU A 129 -3.27 -18.27 -0.22
CA GLU A 129 -3.94 -18.74 -1.43
C GLU A 129 -4.84 -19.97 -1.21
N GLN A 130 -4.54 -20.78 -0.20
CA GLN A 130 -5.31 -21.98 0.13
C GLN A 130 -6.77 -21.75 0.55
N PRO A 131 -7.13 -20.75 1.38
CA PRO A 131 -8.48 -20.64 1.93
C PRO A 131 -9.51 -20.17 0.91
N SER A 132 -9.09 -19.57 -0.22
CA SER A 132 -10.03 -19.14 -1.26
C SER A 132 -9.34 -18.84 -2.59
N LYS A 133 -10.05 -19.03 -3.70
CA LYS A 133 -9.67 -18.47 -5.01
C LYS A 133 -9.68 -16.93 -5.04
N SER A 134 -10.20 -16.28 -4.00
CA SER A 134 -10.31 -14.82 -3.89
C SER A 134 -9.13 -14.15 -3.18
N ASN A 135 -8.15 -14.89 -2.67
CA ASN A 135 -6.93 -14.33 -2.09
C ASN A 135 -5.73 -14.76 -2.93
N LYS A 136 -4.89 -13.80 -3.30
CA LYS A 136 -3.66 -14.03 -4.04
C LYS A 136 -2.48 -13.46 -3.25
N ALA A 137 -1.40 -14.23 -3.13
CA ALA A 137 -0.16 -13.74 -2.55
C ALA A 137 0.59 -12.89 -3.58
N VAL A 138 1.10 -11.73 -3.15
CA VAL A 138 2.04 -10.92 -3.95
C VAL A 138 3.35 -10.87 -3.19
N LYS A 139 4.34 -11.62 -3.66
CA LYS A 139 5.67 -11.67 -3.08
C LYS A 139 6.50 -10.50 -3.59
N PHE A 140 7.36 -10.00 -2.73
CA PHE A 140 8.44 -9.13 -3.18
C PHE A 140 9.55 -10.03 -3.75
N SER A 141 9.73 -9.99 -5.08
CA SER A 141 10.80 -10.65 -5.85
C SER A 141 11.31 -9.70 -6.94
N GLU A 142 12.54 -9.91 -7.42
CA GLU A 142 13.15 -9.01 -8.41
C GLU A 142 12.39 -8.93 -9.74
N GLU A 143 11.62 -9.96 -10.09
CA GLU A 143 10.95 -10.08 -11.39
C GLU A 143 9.47 -9.62 -11.39
N GLU A 144 8.78 -9.71 -10.24
CA GLU A 144 7.33 -9.43 -10.14
C GLU A 144 6.97 -8.43 -9.02
N ALA A 145 7.94 -7.91 -8.26
CA ALA A 145 7.65 -6.97 -7.19
C ALA A 145 7.22 -5.59 -7.69
N TRP A 146 6.53 -4.88 -6.79
CA TRP A 146 6.41 -3.45 -6.89
C TRP A 146 7.76 -2.78 -6.58
N ILE A 147 8.00 -1.64 -7.23
CA ILE A 147 9.20 -0.84 -6.99
C ILE A 147 8.90 0.16 -5.88
N TRP A 148 9.73 0.17 -4.82
CA TRP A 148 9.66 1.23 -3.82
C TRP A 148 10.11 2.56 -4.42
N ARG A 149 9.30 3.61 -4.23
CA ARG A 149 9.59 4.94 -4.77
C ARG A 149 9.40 6.03 -3.73
N ASP A 150 10.18 7.11 -3.84
CA ASP A 150 10.02 8.29 -2.99
C ASP A 150 8.85 9.18 -3.42
N TRP A 151 7.64 8.64 -3.27
CA TRP A 151 6.40 9.37 -3.52
C TRP A 151 6.26 10.60 -2.62
N LYS A 152 6.72 10.53 -1.37
CA LYS A 152 6.64 11.60 -0.39
C LYS A 152 7.44 12.81 -0.85
N GLY A 153 8.71 12.63 -1.22
CA GLY A 153 9.54 13.70 -1.76
C GLY A 153 8.94 14.26 -3.06
N TYR A 154 8.58 13.37 -3.99
CA TYR A 154 8.02 13.75 -5.29
C TYR A 154 6.72 14.55 -5.19
N LEU A 155 5.77 14.11 -4.36
CA LEU A 155 4.47 14.74 -4.21
C LEU A 155 4.54 16.02 -3.37
N SER A 156 5.50 16.15 -2.45
CA SER A 156 5.70 17.35 -1.64
C SER A 156 6.00 18.59 -2.48
N LEU A 157 6.71 18.40 -3.60
CA LEU A 157 7.06 19.47 -4.55
C LEU A 157 5.89 19.90 -5.43
N ARG A 158 4.80 19.12 -5.48
CA ARG A 158 3.70 19.32 -6.44
C ARG A 158 2.37 19.64 -5.76
N PHE A 159 2.11 19.12 -4.58
CA PHE A 159 0.80 19.22 -3.92
C PHE A 159 0.90 19.74 -2.49
N LYS A 160 0.03 20.70 -2.15
CA LYS A 160 -0.11 21.19 -0.79
C LYS A 160 -0.92 20.25 0.08
N ALA A 161 -0.69 20.30 1.38
CA ALA A 161 -1.50 19.56 2.34
C ALA A 161 -2.94 20.08 2.37
N LEU A 162 -3.91 19.16 2.39
CA LEU A 162 -5.31 19.52 2.62
C LEU A 162 -5.52 19.84 4.11
N LYS A 163 -5.79 21.10 4.43
CA LYS A 163 -6.11 21.52 5.80
C LYS A 163 -7.40 20.86 6.28
N GLY A 164 -7.38 20.36 7.52
CA GLY A 164 -8.53 19.69 8.12
C GLY A 164 -8.89 18.37 7.46
N ILE A 165 -7.96 17.67 6.78
CA ILE A 165 -8.23 16.40 6.05
C ILE A 165 -9.11 15.42 6.85
N GLN A 166 -8.91 15.33 8.16
CA GLN A 166 -9.62 14.41 9.04
C GLN A 166 -11.15 14.61 9.06
N GLN A 167 -11.64 15.81 8.74
CA GLN A 167 -13.07 16.12 8.74
C GLN A 167 -13.84 15.60 7.52
N TYR A 168 -13.13 15.14 6.48
CA TYR A 168 -13.72 14.70 5.22
C TYR A 168 -13.70 13.17 5.11
N GLN A 169 -14.71 12.57 4.50
CA GLN A 169 -14.78 11.13 4.24
C GLN A 169 -14.84 10.77 2.75
N HIS A 170 -15.21 11.74 1.92
CA HIS A 170 -15.30 11.54 0.47
C HIS A 170 -14.42 12.56 -0.23
N PHE A 171 -13.59 12.06 -1.14
CA PHE A 171 -12.70 12.82 -1.99
C PHE A 171 -12.97 12.44 -3.44
N ARG A 172 -13.08 13.42 -4.32
CA ARG A 172 -13.27 13.17 -5.74
C ARG A 172 -12.28 13.99 -6.55
N PHE A 173 -11.68 13.35 -7.55
CA PHE A 173 -10.71 13.92 -8.48
C PHE A 173 -11.24 13.73 -9.89
N SER A 174 -11.06 14.73 -10.76
CA SER A 174 -11.62 14.72 -12.11
C SER A 174 -10.72 15.47 -13.08
N SER A 175 -10.54 14.91 -14.28
CA SER A 175 -9.81 15.54 -15.38
C SER A 175 -10.44 16.86 -15.83
N ASN A 176 -11.73 17.08 -15.52
CA ASN A 176 -12.45 18.33 -15.82
C ASN A 176 -12.06 19.48 -14.86
N ALA A 177 -11.39 19.17 -13.74
CA ALA A 177 -10.87 20.15 -12.79
C ALA A 177 -9.49 19.71 -12.29
N PRO A 178 -8.48 19.69 -13.18
CA PRO A 178 -7.16 19.16 -12.87
C PRO A 178 -6.50 19.91 -11.71
N GLY A 179 -5.84 19.18 -10.82
CA GLY A 179 -5.17 19.77 -9.66
C GLY A 179 -6.09 20.07 -8.47
N TYR A 180 -7.41 19.94 -8.61
CA TYR A 180 -8.38 20.11 -7.53
C TYR A 180 -8.81 18.78 -6.91
N VAL A 181 -9.18 18.85 -5.63
CA VAL A 181 -9.95 17.82 -4.94
C VAL A 181 -11.32 18.38 -4.57
N PHE A 182 -12.36 17.60 -4.81
CA PHE A 182 -13.69 17.85 -4.30
C PHE A 182 -13.87 17.03 -3.02
N VAL A 183 -14.39 17.64 -1.95
CA VAL A 183 -14.45 17.03 -0.63
C VAL A 183 -15.85 17.12 -0.02
N LYS A 184 -16.24 16.06 0.68
CA LYS A 184 -17.47 16.02 1.49
C LYS A 184 -17.16 15.49 2.89
N ARG A 185 -17.82 16.08 3.90
CA ARG A 185 -17.71 15.59 5.29
C ARG A 185 -18.37 14.22 5.46
N ARG A 186 -19.55 14.06 4.88
CA ARG A 186 -20.35 12.84 4.81
C ARG A 186 -20.95 12.69 3.41
N ALA A 187 -21.61 11.56 3.16
CA ALA A 187 -22.20 11.24 1.85
C ALA A 187 -23.27 12.25 1.40
N ASP A 188 -24.01 12.84 2.34
CA ASP A 188 -25.09 13.80 2.16
C ASP A 188 -24.66 15.27 2.26
N SER A 189 -23.43 15.54 2.73
CA SER A 189 -22.93 16.91 2.89
C SER A 189 -22.79 17.62 1.55
N GLU A 190 -22.80 18.96 1.57
CA GLU A 190 -22.41 19.73 0.38
C GLU A 190 -20.95 19.45 -0.01
N GLU A 191 -20.69 19.49 -1.31
CA GLU A 191 -19.36 19.29 -1.87
C GLU A 191 -18.62 20.63 -1.98
N SER A 192 -17.40 20.66 -1.47
CA SER A 192 -16.51 21.83 -1.61
C SER A 192 -15.32 21.48 -2.49
N ARG A 193 -14.87 22.44 -3.31
CA ARG A 193 -13.70 22.25 -4.19
C ARG A 193 -12.47 22.98 -3.64
N ILE A 194 -11.34 22.28 -3.56
CA ILE A 194 -10.07 22.80 -3.01
C ILE A 194 -8.93 22.51 -3.99
N LEU A 195 -8.17 23.54 -4.37
CA LEU A 195 -6.97 23.38 -5.20
C LEU A 195 -5.89 22.66 -4.39
N LEU A 196 -5.33 21.54 -4.87
CA LEU A 196 -4.17 20.87 -4.25
C LEU A 196 -2.85 21.19 -4.95
N LEU A 197 -2.88 21.32 -6.29
CA LEU A 197 -1.69 21.61 -7.09
C LEU A 197 -1.06 22.94 -6.66
N LEU A 198 0.26 22.93 -6.45
CA LEU A 198 1.04 24.13 -6.14
C LEU A 198 1.19 24.99 -7.40
N GLY A 199 1.08 26.32 -7.26
CA GLY A 199 1.25 27.23 -8.41
C GLY A 199 2.65 27.19 -9.03
N HIS A 200 3.66 26.78 -8.25
CA HIS A 200 5.05 26.58 -8.70
C HIS A 200 5.39 25.10 -8.91
N ALA A 201 4.39 24.22 -8.99
CA ALA A 201 4.64 22.80 -9.22
C ALA A 201 5.40 22.61 -10.54
N PRO A 202 6.44 21.75 -10.58
CA PRO A 202 7.16 21.48 -11.82
C PRO A 202 6.27 20.61 -12.74
N THR A 203 5.48 21.26 -13.59
CA THR A 203 4.49 20.59 -14.45
C THR A 203 5.12 19.83 -15.61
N SER A 204 6.29 20.27 -16.09
CA SER A 204 7.04 19.58 -17.15
C SER A 204 7.50 18.18 -16.74
N SER A 205 7.76 17.95 -15.45
CA SER A 205 8.17 16.66 -14.88
C SER A 205 7.04 15.94 -14.15
N LEU A 206 5.78 16.22 -14.48
CA LEU A 206 4.63 15.47 -13.94
C LEU A 206 4.62 14.01 -14.41
N GLY A 207 5.12 13.73 -15.62
CA GLY A 207 5.20 12.37 -16.16
C GLY A 207 6.36 11.54 -15.59
N ASP A 208 7.35 12.20 -14.98
CA ASP A 208 8.56 11.53 -14.51
C ASP A 208 8.25 10.63 -13.32
N ALA A 209 8.80 9.42 -13.34
CA ALA A 209 8.67 8.49 -12.22
C ALA A 209 9.50 8.98 -11.01
N PRO A 210 8.99 8.86 -9.77
CA PRO A 210 9.79 9.19 -8.59
C PRO A 210 11.01 8.27 -8.45
N THR A 211 12.03 8.78 -7.75
CA THR A 211 13.28 8.07 -7.45
C THR A 211 13.04 6.69 -6.83
N HIS A 212 13.81 5.70 -7.28
CA HIS A 212 13.77 4.35 -6.74
C HIS A 212 14.37 4.35 -5.32
N LEU A 213 13.72 3.61 -4.43
CA LEU A 213 14.21 3.33 -3.09
C LEU A 213 14.62 1.86 -3.05
N VAL A 214 15.79 1.58 -2.52
CA VAL A 214 16.24 0.20 -2.29
C VAL A 214 15.68 -0.26 -0.94
N PRO A 215 15.26 -1.53 -0.81
CA PRO A 215 14.97 -2.12 0.49
C PRO A 215 16.14 -1.92 1.46
N GLY A 216 15.83 -1.72 2.74
CA GLY A 216 16.85 -1.46 3.75
C GLY A 216 17.69 -2.68 4.13
N GLY A 217 17.20 -3.88 3.83
CA GLY A 217 17.79 -5.12 4.32
C GLY A 217 17.66 -5.28 5.83
N LEU A 218 18.24 -6.35 6.34
CA LEU A 218 18.43 -6.54 7.78
C LEU A 218 19.77 -5.96 8.19
N THR A 219 19.80 -5.30 9.34
CA THR A 219 21.06 -4.97 9.99
C THR A 219 21.75 -6.24 10.48
N GLU A 220 23.08 -6.18 10.60
CA GLU A 220 23.87 -7.30 11.13
C GLU A 220 23.42 -7.67 12.56
N GLU A 221 23.09 -6.67 13.39
CA GLU A 221 22.53 -6.88 14.72
C GLU A 221 21.22 -7.68 14.66
N ARG A 222 20.33 -7.33 13.72
CA ARG A 222 19.06 -8.03 13.55
C ARG A 222 19.25 -9.45 13.02
N GLN A 223 20.16 -9.67 12.08
CA GLN A 223 20.51 -11.02 11.61
C GLN A 223 21.03 -11.90 12.74
N ARG A 224 21.98 -11.39 13.55
CA ARG A 224 22.49 -12.09 14.74
C ARG A 224 21.38 -12.39 15.75
N TYR A 225 20.44 -11.46 15.94
CA TYR A 225 19.28 -11.67 16.81
C TYR A 225 18.40 -12.83 16.30
N LEU A 226 18.05 -12.84 15.01
CA LEU A 226 17.23 -13.90 14.42
C LEU A 226 17.94 -15.26 14.55
N TYR A 227 19.22 -15.33 14.23
CA TYR A 227 20.01 -16.55 14.34
C TYR A 227 20.10 -17.05 15.80
N ARG A 228 20.39 -16.17 16.75
CA ARG A 228 20.61 -16.55 18.16
C ARG A 228 19.32 -16.85 18.92
N PHE A 229 18.27 -16.07 18.70
CA PHE A 229 17.09 -16.09 19.55
C PHE A 229 15.83 -16.64 18.88
N VAL A 230 15.74 -16.61 17.55
CA VAL A 230 14.53 -17.07 16.83
C VAL A 230 14.74 -18.44 16.18
N ARG A 231 15.94 -18.74 15.69
CA ARG A 231 16.23 -19.96 14.92
C ARG A 231 15.78 -21.27 15.57
N HIS A 232 15.88 -21.39 16.90
CA HIS A 232 15.48 -22.61 17.61
C HIS A 232 13.95 -22.84 17.62
N LEU A 233 13.16 -21.80 17.35
CA LEU A 233 11.71 -21.87 17.19
C LEU A 233 11.30 -22.28 15.78
N VAL A 234 12.25 -22.26 14.83
CA VAL A 234 12.05 -22.60 13.42
C VAL A 234 12.42 -24.06 13.19
N ARG A 235 11.57 -24.79 12.45
CA ARG A 235 11.84 -26.22 12.14
C ARG A 235 13.15 -26.38 11.36
N PRO A 236 13.92 -27.47 11.59
CA PRO A 236 15.27 -27.63 11.02
C PRO A 236 15.37 -27.41 9.51
N CYS A 237 14.38 -27.84 8.73
CA CYS A 237 14.36 -27.68 7.28
C CYS A 237 14.22 -26.24 6.79
N ALA A 238 13.78 -25.30 7.63
CA ALA A 238 13.51 -23.91 7.28
C ALA A 238 14.46 -22.91 7.96
N GLN A 239 15.36 -23.39 8.83
CA GLN A 239 16.21 -22.51 9.65
C GLN A 239 17.15 -21.66 8.81
N ASP A 240 17.81 -22.24 7.79
CA ASP A 240 18.75 -21.50 6.95
C ASP A 240 18.06 -20.51 6.01
N GLN A 241 16.81 -20.79 5.64
CA GLN A 241 16.01 -19.87 4.84
C GLN A 241 15.51 -18.68 5.65
N THR A 242 15.11 -18.90 6.91
CA THR A 242 14.39 -17.91 7.72
C THR A 242 15.29 -17.15 8.69
N CYS A 243 16.31 -17.82 9.21
CA CYS A 243 17.25 -17.31 10.20
C CYS A 243 18.66 -17.79 9.83
N PRO A 244 19.22 -17.36 8.68
CA PRO A 244 20.56 -17.77 8.24
C PRO A 244 21.63 -17.37 9.26
N ALA A 245 22.77 -18.07 9.22
CA ALA A 245 23.94 -17.64 9.96
C ALA A 245 24.39 -16.25 9.48
N PRO A 246 24.79 -15.33 10.38
CA PRO A 246 25.38 -14.06 9.99
C PRO A 246 26.65 -14.29 9.16
N GLU A 247 26.92 -13.41 8.20
CA GLU A 247 28.20 -13.39 7.49
C GLU A 247 29.33 -13.03 8.47
N GLU A 248 30.53 -13.64 8.31
CA GLU A 248 31.71 -13.43 9.17
C GLU A 248 32.39 -12.07 8.95
#